data_AF-A0A1Y2BQ64-F1
#
_entry.id   AF-A0A1Y2BQ64-F1
#
_cell.length_a   1.000
_cell.length_b   1.000
_cell.length_c   1.000
_cell.angle_alpha   90.00
_cell.angle_beta   90.00
_cell.angle_gamma   90.00
#
_symmetry.space_group_name_H-M   'P 1'
#
loop_
_entity.id
_entity.type
_entity.pdbx_description
1 polymer ?
#
loop_
_entity_poly.entity_id
_entity_poly.type
_entity_poly.pdbx_seq_one_letter_code
_entity_poly.pdbx_strand_id
1 'polypeptide(L)'
;MNVLIYNGPGTAKNSTERTIKVLKAMLKGRFDVLAVGPDVLLHEDKAWQATTSLLVIPGGRDLPYVESLGTVGTNAIKQWVKEGGRYLGICAGAYFGSKRVEFEVGTPLEVVGDRKLCLVEAIAKGSATPGFVYNTEDGARSVGIRLNSVLGLVDPEKSLGDNAGYQFNVYCNGAPYFHIVDSSSVEVLATYESSHVTNVAAGKPAIVQSRFGKGFVVLCGPHLEHSLAEAPSLSDLADWDKHQRRLLECILARMGLTLDPPASFYMNETQKSDPLVLSIIPELANTAWISNLVRTYGETTAETGLVSVKDTVNSFSLVACKDPSHWEFDNSKFDELNIPILYSADGAISPQHTDTFTANTFFEHLKADRKQLQLTSSSQKFGTQFLYAKSTSSTQTILEKNYKLSTHLPSGLVCLASHQYSGRGRGANSWVSQDGCLQFSMTLHHRDGRSAVFLQYLFGLAVAEGICSIEGYSEIPIRLKWPNDIYCYTKDVETGTKVLKKIGGILVNSSYMDGLFNVVIGCGLNVANSLPTLSVNDLIKQYNEETGKNLPPLTLERVLARILTTFESMYLKFLVSPTLRLNRFWSNTTTGGYIVTNMCI
;
A
#
# COMPACT_ATOMS: atom_id res chain seq x y z
N MET A 1 8.69 2.81 7.57
CA MET A 1 9.14 1.53 8.17
C MET A 1 8.42 0.40 7.47
N ASN A 2 9.12 -0.70 7.23
CA ASN A 2 8.72 -1.75 6.31
C ASN A 2 8.38 -3.04 7.06
N VAL A 3 7.40 -3.79 6.57
CA VAL A 3 7.26 -5.21 6.86
C VAL A 3 7.75 -5.99 5.65
N LEU A 4 8.88 -6.66 5.81
CA LEU A 4 9.48 -7.43 4.73
C LEU A 4 8.94 -8.86 4.77
N ILE A 5 8.49 -9.34 3.62
CA ILE A 5 8.05 -10.72 3.43
C ILE A 5 9.07 -11.37 2.50
N TYR A 6 9.76 -12.39 2.99
CA TYR A 6 10.71 -13.12 2.16
C TYR A 6 9.96 -13.81 1.00
N ASN A 7 10.44 -13.59 -0.21
CA ASN A 7 9.89 -14.10 -1.47
C ASN A 7 11.04 -14.63 -2.34
N GLY A 8 11.76 -15.61 -1.80
CA GLY A 8 12.87 -16.28 -2.47
C GLY A 8 12.69 -17.79 -2.57
N PRO A 9 13.75 -18.51 -2.97
CA PRO A 9 13.75 -19.97 -3.04
C PRO A 9 13.21 -20.60 -1.75
N GLY A 10 12.31 -21.57 -1.91
CA GLY A 10 11.68 -22.28 -0.79
C GLY A 10 10.27 -21.82 -0.48
N THR A 11 9.91 -20.57 -0.78
CA THR A 11 8.56 -20.09 -0.47
C THR A 11 7.50 -20.74 -1.36
N ALA A 12 6.34 -21.05 -0.78
CA ALA A 12 5.17 -21.43 -1.57
C ALA A 12 4.48 -20.17 -2.10
N LYS A 13 4.29 -20.09 -3.42
CA LYS A 13 3.72 -18.91 -4.09
C LYS A 13 2.40 -18.47 -3.45
N ASN A 14 1.48 -19.41 -3.21
CA ASN A 14 0.19 -19.13 -2.58
C ASN A 14 0.38 -18.56 -1.16
N SER A 15 1.21 -19.17 -0.31
CA SER A 15 1.49 -18.64 1.04
C SER A 15 2.07 -17.23 1.02
N THR A 16 3.01 -16.94 0.11
CA THR A 16 3.60 -15.60 -0.01
C THR A 16 2.55 -14.56 -0.44
N GLU A 17 1.78 -14.84 -1.50
CA GLU A 17 0.74 -13.93 -1.99
C GLU A 17 -0.32 -13.64 -0.91
N ARG A 18 -0.71 -14.67 -0.15
CA ARG A 18 -1.68 -14.55 0.95
C ARG A 18 -1.12 -13.77 2.12
N THR A 19 0.11 -14.05 2.53
CA THR A 19 0.80 -13.31 3.59
C THR A 19 0.87 -11.83 3.23
N ILE A 20 1.22 -11.50 1.98
CA ILE A 20 1.24 -10.11 1.48
C ILE A 20 -0.16 -9.50 1.56
N LYS A 21 -1.19 -10.18 1.05
CA LYS A 21 -2.57 -9.68 1.03
C LYS A 21 -3.08 -9.38 2.44
N VAL A 22 -2.94 -10.33 3.37
CA VAL A 22 -3.43 -10.21 4.74
C VAL A 22 -2.69 -9.12 5.50
N LEU A 23 -1.35 -9.08 5.42
CA LEU A 23 -0.58 -8.07 6.13
C LEU A 23 -0.78 -6.67 5.54
N LYS A 24 -0.93 -6.52 4.21
CA LYS A 24 -1.30 -5.24 3.60
C LYS A 24 -2.65 -4.73 4.11
N ALA A 25 -3.61 -5.62 4.28
CA ALA A 25 -4.92 -5.27 4.81
C ALA A 25 -4.86 -4.86 6.30
N MET A 26 -4.06 -5.55 7.12
CA MET A 26 -3.97 -5.32 8.56
C MET A 26 -3.07 -4.15 8.97
N LEU A 27 -2.06 -3.85 8.17
CA LEU A 27 -1.04 -2.84 8.46
C LEU A 27 -1.16 -1.60 7.57
N LYS A 28 -2.33 -1.46 6.94
CA LYS A 28 -2.67 -0.38 6.03
C LYS A 28 -2.41 0.99 6.66
N GLY A 29 -2.03 1.96 5.85
CA GLY A 29 -1.79 3.34 6.32
C GLY A 29 -0.58 3.55 7.24
N ARG A 30 0.09 2.48 7.71
CA ARG A 30 1.19 2.59 8.70
C ARG A 30 2.48 1.92 8.27
N PHE A 31 2.43 0.76 7.63
CA PHE A 31 3.64 0.05 7.21
C PHE A 31 3.63 -0.24 5.70
N ASP A 32 4.79 -0.14 5.08
CA ASP A 32 5.01 -0.62 3.72
C ASP A 32 5.25 -2.14 3.78
N VAL A 33 4.33 -2.93 3.22
CA VAL A 33 4.47 -4.39 3.14
C VAL A 33 5.13 -4.76 1.81
N LEU A 34 6.38 -5.21 1.86
CA LEU A 34 7.24 -5.43 0.71
C LEU A 34 7.68 -6.88 0.61
N ALA A 35 7.52 -7.48 -0.57
CA ALA A 35 8.11 -8.78 -0.89
C ALA A 35 9.58 -8.59 -1.28
N VAL A 36 10.50 -9.34 -0.67
CA VAL A 36 11.95 -9.21 -0.90
C VAL A 36 12.60 -10.55 -1.20
N GLY A 37 13.51 -10.57 -2.17
CA GLY A 37 14.34 -11.74 -2.47
C GLY A 37 15.54 -11.86 -1.54
N PRO A 38 16.34 -12.94 -1.67
CA PRO A 38 17.58 -13.11 -0.91
C PRO A 38 18.61 -12.02 -1.21
N ASP A 39 18.60 -11.43 -2.41
CA ASP A 39 19.47 -10.32 -2.83
C ASP A 39 19.38 -9.12 -1.87
N VAL A 40 18.18 -8.79 -1.41
CA VAL A 40 17.97 -7.69 -0.45
C VAL A 40 18.55 -8.04 0.92
N LEU A 41 18.32 -9.27 1.40
CA LEU A 41 18.76 -9.71 2.73
C LEU A 41 20.27 -9.98 2.82
N LEU A 42 20.90 -10.29 1.69
CA LEU A 42 22.33 -10.55 1.55
C LEU A 42 23.15 -9.32 1.19
N HIS A 43 22.51 -8.20 0.86
CA HIS A 43 23.21 -7.00 0.43
C HIS A 43 24.18 -6.49 1.50
N GLU A 44 25.39 -6.10 1.08
CA GLU A 44 26.51 -5.80 1.98
C GLU A 44 26.25 -4.61 2.91
N ASP A 45 25.49 -3.61 2.45
CA ASP A 45 25.14 -2.41 3.22
C ASP A 45 24.12 -2.68 4.35
N LYS A 46 23.43 -3.83 4.31
CA LYS A 46 22.35 -4.21 5.23
C LYS A 46 21.29 -3.12 5.43
N ALA A 47 21.05 -2.26 4.44
CA ALA A 47 20.15 -1.11 4.55
C ALA A 47 18.70 -1.50 4.91
N TRP A 48 18.31 -2.74 4.58
CA TRP A 48 17.02 -3.29 4.96
C TRP A 48 16.81 -3.31 6.48
N GLN A 49 17.85 -3.52 7.28
CA GLN A 49 17.76 -3.65 8.74
C GLN A 49 17.24 -2.38 9.41
N ALA A 50 17.74 -1.22 8.99
CA ALA A 50 17.37 0.09 9.57
C ALA A 50 15.94 0.52 9.24
N THR A 51 15.37 0.01 8.15
CA THR A 51 14.03 0.40 7.68
C THR A 51 12.97 -0.65 7.96
N THR A 52 13.32 -1.80 8.53
CA THR A 52 12.41 -2.93 8.75
C THR A 52 11.89 -2.96 10.18
N SER A 53 10.57 -3.06 10.32
CA SER A 53 9.90 -3.28 11.61
C SER A 53 9.65 -4.75 11.90
N LEU A 54 9.42 -5.56 10.86
CA LEU A 54 9.11 -6.98 10.96
C LEU A 54 9.62 -7.71 9.70
N LEU A 55 10.31 -8.83 9.90
CA LEU A 55 10.62 -9.79 8.84
C LEU A 55 9.72 -11.01 8.99
N VAL A 56 9.01 -11.34 7.91
CA VAL A 56 8.12 -12.50 7.82
C VAL A 56 8.72 -13.52 6.85
N ILE A 57 8.91 -14.75 7.31
CA ILE A 57 9.29 -15.88 6.45
C ILE A 57 8.04 -16.78 6.29
N PRO A 58 7.41 -16.82 5.11
CA PRO A 58 6.17 -17.56 4.89
C PRO A 58 6.42 -19.08 4.77
N GLY A 59 5.33 -19.82 4.64
CA GLY A 59 5.35 -21.27 4.42
C GLY A 59 5.96 -21.70 3.08
N GLY A 60 6.29 -22.99 2.97
CA GLY A 60 7.05 -23.54 1.85
C GLY A 60 7.97 -24.69 2.25
N ARG A 61 9.24 -24.62 1.86
CA ARG A 61 10.32 -25.55 2.19
C ARG A 61 11.46 -24.80 2.85
N ASP A 62 11.95 -25.31 3.98
CA ASP A 62 12.94 -24.60 4.79
C ASP A 62 14.38 -24.75 4.28
N LEU A 63 14.77 -25.91 3.73
CA LEU A 63 16.13 -26.12 3.21
C LEU A 63 16.54 -25.13 2.11
N PRO A 64 15.69 -24.76 1.15
CA PRO A 64 16.03 -23.68 0.20
C PRO A 64 16.22 -22.31 0.85
N TYR A 65 15.61 -22.02 2.01
CA TYR A 65 15.94 -20.82 2.80
C TYR A 65 17.37 -20.89 3.33
N VAL A 66 17.75 -22.07 3.86
CA VAL A 66 19.11 -22.33 4.36
C VAL A 66 20.14 -22.20 3.24
N GLU A 67 19.86 -22.74 2.07
CA GLU A 67 20.75 -22.68 0.90
C GLU A 67 20.89 -21.24 0.38
N SER A 68 19.76 -20.56 0.13
CA SER A 68 19.77 -19.24 -0.50
C SER A 68 20.27 -18.13 0.41
N LEU A 69 19.99 -18.18 1.72
CA LEU A 69 20.49 -17.18 2.67
C LEU A 69 21.89 -17.53 3.19
N GLY A 70 22.26 -18.81 3.16
CA GLY A 70 23.55 -19.30 3.62
C GLY A 70 23.90 -18.82 5.03
N THR A 71 25.21 -18.72 5.31
CA THR A 71 25.69 -18.22 6.60
C THR A 71 25.55 -16.70 6.72
N VAL A 72 25.70 -15.97 5.60
CA VAL A 72 25.68 -14.50 5.57
C VAL A 72 24.30 -13.96 5.94
N GLY A 73 23.25 -14.36 5.21
CA GLY A 73 21.89 -13.93 5.45
C GLY A 73 21.36 -14.41 6.79
N THR A 74 21.68 -15.66 7.17
CA THR A 74 21.31 -16.20 8.49
C THR A 74 21.90 -15.35 9.63
N ASN A 75 23.18 -15.02 9.56
CA ASN A 75 23.82 -14.19 10.58
C ASN A 75 23.27 -12.76 10.58
N ALA A 76 22.96 -12.19 9.40
CA ALA A 76 22.36 -10.88 9.28
C ALA A 76 20.99 -10.82 9.97
N ILE A 77 20.11 -11.79 9.70
CA ILE A 77 18.79 -11.89 10.35
C ILE A 77 18.96 -12.09 11.86
N LYS A 78 19.82 -13.04 12.26
CA LYS A 78 20.04 -13.36 13.68
C LYS A 78 20.55 -12.17 14.47
N GLN A 79 21.51 -11.42 13.92
CA GLN A 79 22.05 -10.21 14.55
C GLN A 79 21.00 -9.10 14.63
N TRP A 80 20.26 -8.86 13.54
CA TRP A 80 19.21 -7.85 13.52
C TRP A 80 18.11 -8.12 14.56
N VAL A 81 17.66 -9.38 14.67
CA VAL A 81 16.72 -9.77 15.73
C VAL A 81 17.36 -9.55 17.10
N LYS A 82 18.61 -9.97 17.32
CA LYS A 82 19.32 -9.75 18.59
C LYS A 82 19.34 -8.28 19.03
N GLU A 83 19.39 -7.35 18.10
CA GLU A 83 19.45 -5.90 18.33
C GLU A 83 18.09 -5.24 18.55
N GLY A 84 16.98 -5.95 18.34
CA GLY A 84 15.63 -5.42 18.53
C GLY A 84 14.66 -5.71 17.38
N GLY A 85 15.14 -6.36 16.31
CA GLY A 85 14.33 -6.79 15.20
C GLY A 85 13.25 -7.80 15.59
N ARG A 86 12.24 -7.92 14.72
CA ARG A 86 11.08 -8.79 14.93
C ARG A 86 10.98 -9.83 13.83
N TYR A 87 10.79 -11.09 14.20
CA TYR A 87 10.71 -12.22 13.29
C TYR A 87 9.40 -12.97 13.44
N LEU A 88 8.69 -13.18 12.34
CA LEU A 88 7.52 -14.06 12.26
C LEU A 88 7.81 -15.18 11.25
N GLY A 89 7.94 -16.41 11.73
CA GLY A 89 8.08 -17.59 10.89
C GLY A 89 6.75 -18.34 10.82
N ILE A 90 6.25 -18.62 9.61
CA ILE A 90 5.01 -19.36 9.38
C ILE A 90 5.35 -20.69 8.70
N CYS A 91 4.89 -21.82 9.26
CA CYS A 91 5.13 -23.17 8.74
C CYS A 91 6.63 -23.42 8.44
N ALA A 92 7.06 -23.46 7.18
CA ALA A 92 8.48 -23.52 6.77
C ALA A 92 9.36 -22.44 7.41
N GLY A 93 8.84 -21.22 7.55
CA GLY A 93 9.53 -20.16 8.29
C GLY A 93 9.67 -20.47 9.78
N ALA A 94 8.68 -21.14 10.37
CA ALA A 94 8.78 -21.61 11.76
C ALA A 94 9.83 -22.72 11.92
N TYR A 95 9.91 -23.66 10.98
CA TYR A 95 11.01 -24.65 10.94
C TYR A 95 12.37 -23.96 10.83
N PHE A 96 12.52 -22.97 9.94
CA PHE A 96 13.77 -22.25 9.74
C PHE A 96 14.23 -21.46 10.98
N GLY A 97 13.29 -20.85 11.71
CA GLY A 97 13.57 -20.10 12.95
C GLY A 97 13.86 -20.97 14.18
N SER A 98 13.57 -22.26 14.13
CA SER A 98 13.75 -23.21 15.24
C SER A 98 15.22 -23.64 15.40
N LYS A 99 15.57 -24.29 16.52
CA LYS A 99 16.91 -24.86 16.74
C LYS A 99 17.18 -26.04 15.82
N ARG A 100 16.18 -26.91 15.69
CA ARG A 100 16.26 -28.17 14.95
C ARG A 100 14.92 -28.47 14.29
N VAL A 101 15.00 -29.13 13.14
CA VAL A 101 13.85 -29.62 12.38
C VAL A 101 13.86 -31.14 12.37
N GLU A 102 12.68 -31.72 12.59
CA GLU A 102 12.39 -33.15 12.45
C GLU A 102 11.06 -33.29 11.69
N PHE A 103 11.13 -33.21 10.37
CA PHE A 103 9.97 -33.27 9.49
C PHE A 103 9.89 -34.64 8.81
N GLU A 104 8.73 -35.29 8.89
CA GLU A 104 8.39 -36.54 8.22
C GLU A 104 9.47 -37.63 8.37
N VAL A 105 9.97 -37.79 9.60
CA VAL A 105 11.07 -38.71 9.95
C VAL A 105 10.71 -40.15 9.58
N GLY A 106 11.62 -40.83 8.87
CA GLY A 106 11.45 -42.19 8.38
C GLY A 106 10.64 -42.31 7.09
N THR A 107 10.26 -41.19 6.46
CA THR A 107 9.57 -41.17 5.16
C THR A 107 10.47 -40.65 4.04
N PRO A 108 10.09 -40.78 2.76
CA PRO A 108 10.81 -40.14 1.65
C PRO A 108 10.85 -38.60 1.71
N LEU A 109 10.03 -37.97 2.55
CA LEU A 109 9.97 -36.51 2.73
C LEU A 109 10.85 -36.02 3.90
N GLU A 110 11.64 -36.90 4.50
CA GLU A 110 12.41 -36.62 5.71
C GLU A 110 13.30 -35.38 5.57
N VAL A 111 13.17 -34.46 6.54
CA VAL A 111 14.11 -33.36 6.75
C VAL A 111 14.47 -33.32 8.23
N VAL A 112 15.71 -33.73 8.55
CA VAL A 112 16.23 -33.76 9.91
C VAL A 112 17.54 -32.98 9.98
N GLY A 113 17.63 -32.02 10.90
CA GLY A 113 18.89 -31.34 11.17
C GLY A 113 18.76 -30.02 11.92
N ASP A 114 19.89 -29.50 12.35
CA ASP A 114 19.94 -28.23 13.08
C ASP A 114 19.82 -27.05 12.11
N ARG A 115 19.38 -25.89 12.61
CA ARG A 115 19.29 -24.65 11.85
C ARG A 115 20.19 -23.60 12.50
N LYS A 116 21.05 -22.97 11.69
CA LYS A 116 21.97 -21.93 12.18
C LYS A 116 21.23 -20.69 12.70
N LEU A 117 20.05 -20.40 12.14
CA LEU A 117 19.24 -19.25 12.53
C LEU A 117 18.87 -19.35 14.01
N CYS A 118 18.25 -20.46 14.45
CA CYS A 118 18.01 -20.82 15.86
C CYS A 118 17.66 -19.60 16.71
N LEU A 119 16.52 -18.98 16.38
CA LEU A 119 15.98 -17.84 17.13
C LEU A 119 15.16 -18.29 18.34
N VAL A 120 14.71 -19.55 18.34
CA VAL A 120 13.98 -20.18 19.45
C VAL A 120 14.61 -21.53 19.77
N GLU A 121 14.87 -21.79 21.06
CA GLU A 121 15.41 -23.05 21.59
C GLU A 121 14.33 -24.15 21.63
N ALA A 122 13.79 -24.47 20.45
CA ALA A 122 12.77 -25.49 20.26
C ALA A 122 13.12 -26.39 19.05
N ILE A 123 12.70 -27.66 19.14
CA ILE A 123 12.72 -28.60 18.02
C ILE A 123 11.34 -28.52 17.35
N ALA A 124 11.31 -28.08 16.09
CA ALA A 124 10.10 -28.09 15.27
C ALA A 124 9.94 -29.48 14.64
N LYS A 125 8.87 -30.17 15.02
CA LYS A 125 8.53 -31.50 14.53
C LYS A 125 7.29 -31.43 13.66
N GLY A 126 7.25 -32.22 12.60
CA GLY A 126 6.04 -32.33 11.80
C GLY A 126 6.09 -33.47 10.78
N SER A 127 5.11 -33.59 9.90
CA SER A 127 3.93 -32.71 9.87
C SER A 127 2.96 -32.98 11.02
N ALA A 128 2.29 -31.93 11.53
CA ALA A 128 1.28 -32.06 12.58
C ALA A 128 0.03 -32.79 12.10
N THR A 129 -0.25 -32.78 10.78
CA THR A 129 -1.39 -33.43 10.13
C THR A 129 -0.90 -34.51 9.18
N PRO A 130 -1.47 -35.73 9.17
CA PRO A 130 -0.98 -36.81 8.33
C PRO A 130 -1.25 -36.59 6.84
N GLY A 131 -0.41 -37.17 5.98
CA GLY A 131 -0.64 -37.27 4.54
C GLY A 131 -0.21 -36.05 3.72
N PHE A 132 0.75 -35.27 4.23
CA PHE A 132 1.32 -34.13 3.51
C PHE A 132 1.97 -34.53 2.18
N VAL A 133 1.67 -33.79 1.11
CA VAL A 133 2.31 -33.94 -0.20
C VAL A 133 2.69 -32.58 -0.78
N TYR A 134 3.97 -32.42 -1.15
CA TYR A 134 4.48 -31.17 -1.73
C TYR A 134 3.71 -30.72 -2.98
N ASN A 135 3.47 -29.42 -3.07
CA ASN A 135 2.79 -28.75 -4.19
C ASN A 135 1.34 -29.20 -4.43
N THR A 136 0.70 -29.77 -3.40
CA THR A 136 -0.71 -30.14 -3.41
C THR A 136 -1.38 -29.68 -2.11
N GLU A 137 -2.70 -29.79 -2.05
CA GLU A 137 -3.48 -29.59 -0.82
C GLU A 137 -3.74 -30.92 -0.08
N ASP A 138 -3.12 -32.02 -0.53
CA ASP A 138 -3.23 -33.31 0.14
C ASP A 138 -2.54 -33.23 1.51
N GLY A 139 -3.28 -33.61 2.55
CA GLY A 139 -2.85 -33.47 3.95
C GLY A 139 -3.22 -32.14 4.60
N ALA A 140 -3.81 -31.19 3.85
CA ALA A 140 -4.37 -29.97 4.43
C ALA A 140 -5.61 -30.30 5.29
N ARG A 141 -5.69 -29.73 6.50
CA ARG A 141 -6.79 -29.98 7.44
C ARG A 141 -7.21 -28.71 8.17
N SER A 142 -8.48 -28.66 8.55
CA SER A 142 -8.97 -27.78 9.60
C SER A 142 -8.61 -28.40 10.94
N VAL A 143 -7.78 -27.71 11.72
CA VAL A 143 -7.26 -28.21 12.99
C VAL A 143 -7.66 -27.26 14.10
N GLY A 144 -8.25 -27.78 15.17
CA GLY A 144 -8.54 -27.01 16.37
C GLY A 144 -7.25 -26.56 17.05
N ILE A 145 -7.20 -25.29 17.44
CA ILE A 145 -6.18 -24.76 18.34
C ILE A 145 -6.82 -24.17 19.59
N ARG A 146 -6.14 -24.32 20.71
CA ARG A 146 -6.49 -23.72 21.99
C ARG A 146 -5.48 -22.66 22.36
N LEU A 147 -5.95 -21.47 22.72
CA LEU A 147 -5.06 -20.41 23.17
C LEU A 147 -4.64 -20.63 24.62
N ASN A 148 -3.33 -20.56 24.87
CA ASN A 148 -2.73 -20.85 26.18
C ASN A 148 -2.48 -19.60 27.01
N SER A 149 -2.28 -18.44 26.38
CA SER A 149 -2.17 -17.16 27.05
C SER A 149 -3.26 -16.20 26.56
N VAL A 150 -3.74 -15.34 27.47
CA VAL A 150 -4.73 -14.32 27.15
C VAL A 150 -4.06 -13.29 26.26
N LEU A 151 -4.11 -13.49 24.95
CA LEU A 151 -3.67 -12.54 23.92
C LEU A 151 -4.55 -11.27 23.87
N GLY A 152 -5.28 -10.94 24.95
CA GLY A 152 -6.30 -9.88 24.96
C GLY A 152 -7.53 -10.20 24.11
N LEU A 153 -7.77 -11.48 23.82
CA LEU A 153 -8.93 -11.94 23.07
C LEU A 153 -10.13 -12.08 24.02
N VAL A 154 -10.92 -11.01 24.08
CA VAL A 154 -12.26 -11.04 24.65
C VAL A 154 -13.21 -11.21 23.47
N ASP A 155 -14.00 -12.29 23.49
CA ASP A 155 -15.16 -12.39 22.62
C ASP A 155 -16.19 -11.34 23.10
N PRO A 156 -16.57 -10.34 22.29
CA PRO A 156 -17.56 -9.35 22.71
C PRO A 156 -18.91 -9.97 23.08
N GLU A 157 -19.18 -11.19 22.61
CA GLU A 157 -20.46 -11.89 22.77
C GLU A 157 -20.43 -13.00 23.82
N LYS A 158 -19.26 -13.36 24.40
CA LYS A 158 -19.16 -14.36 25.48
C LYS A 158 -18.63 -13.74 26.76
N SER A 159 -19.39 -13.91 27.85
CA SER A 159 -19.00 -13.45 29.17
C SER A 159 -17.74 -14.16 29.67
N LEU A 160 -16.92 -13.40 30.41
CA LEU A 160 -15.67 -13.79 31.10
C LEU A 160 -15.90 -14.82 32.25
N GLY A 161 -16.61 -15.91 31.97
CA GLY A 161 -17.04 -16.88 32.97
C GLY A 161 -16.14 -18.09 33.16
N ASP A 162 -15.54 -18.65 32.09
CA ASP A 162 -14.84 -19.93 32.19
C ASP A 162 -13.44 -19.85 31.60
N ASN A 163 -12.43 -20.23 32.39
CA ASN A 163 -11.03 -20.48 32.00
C ASN A 163 -10.87 -21.62 30.95
N ALA A 164 -11.93 -21.99 30.24
CA ALA A 164 -11.89 -22.86 29.09
C ALA A 164 -11.34 -22.06 27.90
N GLY A 165 -10.01 -22.03 27.76
CA GLY A 165 -9.28 -21.22 26.78
C GLY A 165 -9.94 -21.14 25.40
N TYR A 166 -9.91 -19.94 24.81
CA TYR A 166 -10.49 -19.63 23.50
C TYR A 166 -10.02 -20.63 22.43
N GLN A 167 -10.97 -21.24 21.72
CA GLN A 167 -10.75 -22.32 20.77
C GLN A 167 -11.39 -21.98 19.44
N PHE A 168 -10.67 -22.25 18.36
CA PHE A 168 -11.17 -22.18 17.00
C PHE A 168 -10.26 -22.98 16.07
N ASN A 169 -10.73 -23.27 14.87
CA ASN A 169 -9.96 -24.03 13.90
C ASN A 169 -9.09 -23.12 13.02
N VAL A 170 -7.96 -23.65 12.59
CA VAL A 170 -7.01 -23.00 11.68
C VAL A 170 -6.65 -23.95 10.54
N TYR A 171 -6.24 -23.38 9.40
CA TYR A 171 -5.72 -24.17 8.29
C TYR A 171 -4.30 -24.66 8.62
N CYS A 172 -4.06 -25.96 8.44
CA CYS A 172 -2.77 -26.60 8.60
C CYS A 172 -2.42 -27.44 7.37
N ASN A 173 -1.22 -27.25 6.82
CA ASN A 173 -0.65 -28.06 5.75
C ASN A 173 0.87 -28.16 5.93
N GLY A 174 1.39 -29.34 6.31
CA GLY A 174 2.81 -29.53 6.63
C GLY A 174 3.29 -28.83 7.93
N ALA A 175 2.36 -28.32 8.73
CA ALA A 175 2.64 -27.45 9.88
C ALA A 175 3.49 -28.14 10.98
N PRO A 176 4.43 -27.44 11.63
CA PRO A 176 5.14 -27.95 12.81
C PRO A 176 4.29 -27.89 14.07
N TYR A 177 4.65 -28.74 15.03
CA TYR A 177 4.47 -28.55 16.46
C TYR A 177 5.84 -28.44 17.14
N PHE A 178 5.91 -27.82 18.33
CA PHE A 178 7.20 -27.52 18.96
C PHE A 178 7.46 -28.36 20.21
N HIS A 179 8.64 -28.96 20.28
CA HIS A 179 9.21 -29.47 21.53
C HIS A 179 10.19 -28.42 22.09
N ILE A 180 9.78 -27.76 23.16
CA ILE A 180 10.56 -26.70 23.81
C ILE A 180 11.70 -27.36 24.60
N VAL A 181 12.94 -27.01 24.28
CA VAL A 181 14.14 -27.53 24.96
C VAL A 181 14.46 -26.71 26.20
N ASP A 182 14.21 -25.40 26.15
CA ASP A 182 14.35 -24.47 27.27
C ASP A 182 13.07 -23.63 27.42
N SER A 183 12.33 -23.87 28.51
CA SER A 183 11.08 -23.16 28.78
C SER A 183 11.28 -21.77 29.38
N SER A 184 12.49 -21.40 29.80
CA SER A 184 12.75 -20.11 30.47
C SER A 184 12.61 -18.91 29.53
N SER A 185 12.78 -19.15 28.23
CA SER A 185 12.78 -18.11 27.18
C SER A 185 11.61 -18.23 26.19
N VAL A 186 10.73 -19.24 26.35
CA VAL A 186 9.67 -19.57 25.39
C VAL A 186 8.30 -19.56 26.05
N GLU A 187 7.40 -18.76 25.52
CA GLU A 187 5.98 -18.72 25.88
C GLU A 187 5.16 -19.47 24.82
N VAL A 188 4.26 -20.35 25.27
CA VAL A 188 3.30 -21.03 24.37
C VAL A 188 2.06 -20.16 24.22
N LEU A 189 1.78 -19.73 22.99
CA LEU A 189 0.60 -18.91 22.68
C LEU A 189 -0.62 -19.78 22.34
N ALA A 190 -0.40 -20.90 21.65
CA ALA A 190 -1.46 -21.84 21.30
C ALA A 190 -0.96 -23.29 21.26
N THR A 191 -1.86 -24.24 21.50
CA THR A 191 -1.63 -25.69 21.41
C THR A 191 -2.60 -26.33 20.42
N TYR A 192 -2.18 -27.41 19.74
CA TYR A 192 -3.06 -28.19 18.88
C TYR A 192 -4.05 -29.00 19.70
N GLU A 193 -5.29 -29.06 19.26
CA GLU A 193 -6.29 -29.98 19.79
C GLU A 193 -6.20 -31.35 19.11
N SER A 194 -6.79 -32.38 19.73
CA SER A 194 -6.67 -33.77 19.26
C SER A 194 -7.37 -34.04 17.92
N SER A 195 -8.26 -33.15 17.46
CA SER A 195 -8.98 -33.32 16.20
C SER A 195 -8.07 -33.08 14.99
N HIS A 196 -8.04 -34.04 14.06
CA HIS A 196 -7.39 -33.95 12.75
C HIS A 196 -5.85 -33.84 12.73
N VAL A 197 -5.18 -33.80 13.88
CA VAL A 197 -3.72 -33.90 14.00
C VAL A 197 -3.27 -35.33 14.28
N THR A 198 -1.98 -35.60 14.14
CA THR A 198 -1.39 -36.86 14.60
C THR A 198 -1.50 -36.95 16.13
N ASN A 199 -1.65 -38.17 16.67
CA ASN A 199 -1.68 -38.41 18.12
C ASN A 199 -0.47 -37.81 18.86
N VAL A 200 0.65 -37.63 18.16
CA VAL A 200 1.90 -37.06 18.72
C VAL A 200 1.84 -35.53 18.82
N ALA A 201 1.14 -34.87 17.89
CA ALA A 201 0.97 -33.42 17.84
C ALA A 201 -0.16 -32.91 18.75
N ALA A 202 -1.13 -33.76 19.09
CA ALA A 202 -2.22 -33.41 20.00
C ALA A 202 -1.69 -32.89 21.36
N GLY A 203 -2.19 -31.73 21.79
CA GLY A 203 -1.77 -31.06 23.02
C GLY A 203 -0.37 -30.43 22.97
N LYS A 204 0.32 -30.46 21.82
CA LYS A 204 1.64 -29.85 21.65
C LYS A 204 1.53 -28.38 21.25
N PRO A 205 2.54 -27.56 21.59
CA PRO A 205 2.60 -26.16 21.16
C PRO A 205 2.50 -26.03 19.63
N ALA A 206 1.53 -25.24 19.19
CA ALA A 206 1.27 -24.89 17.79
C ALA A 206 1.83 -23.50 17.43
N ILE A 207 1.85 -22.59 18.40
CA ILE A 207 2.41 -21.24 18.25
C ILE A 207 3.23 -20.93 19.49
N VAL A 208 4.48 -20.55 19.27
CA VAL A 208 5.41 -20.17 20.35
C VAL A 208 5.99 -18.79 20.12
N GLN A 209 6.28 -18.12 21.22
CA GLN A 209 6.90 -16.81 21.25
C GLN A 209 8.17 -16.88 22.08
N SER A 210 9.20 -16.14 21.68
CA SER A 210 10.44 -16.03 22.43
C SER A 210 11.10 -14.66 22.28
N ARG A 211 12.01 -14.35 23.21
CA ARG A 211 12.93 -13.22 23.11
C ARG A 211 14.28 -13.75 22.66
N PHE A 212 14.87 -13.10 21.66
CA PHE A 212 16.24 -13.36 21.23
C PHE A 212 17.02 -12.05 21.30
N GLY A 213 17.89 -11.92 22.31
CA GLY A 213 18.48 -10.62 22.66
C GLY A 213 17.38 -9.60 23.00
N LYS A 214 17.40 -8.43 22.34
CA LYS A 214 16.37 -7.40 22.46
C LYS A 214 15.15 -7.65 21.54
N GLY A 215 15.27 -8.58 20.60
CA GLY A 215 14.25 -8.85 19.58
C GLY A 215 13.04 -9.60 20.07
N PHE A 216 12.09 -9.77 19.15
CA PHE A 216 10.84 -10.49 19.39
C PHE A 216 10.60 -11.52 18.29
N VAL A 217 10.35 -12.77 18.68
CA VAL A 217 10.25 -13.88 17.73
C VAL A 217 8.94 -14.62 17.97
N VAL A 218 8.19 -14.87 16.90
CA VAL A 218 7.02 -15.75 16.90
C VAL A 218 7.21 -16.81 15.83
N LEU A 219 7.07 -18.08 16.23
CA LEU A 219 7.04 -19.22 15.32
C LEU A 219 5.62 -19.79 15.34
N CYS A 220 4.98 -19.74 14.18
CA CYS A 220 3.61 -20.16 13.96
C CYS A 220 3.62 -21.41 13.09
N GLY A 221 3.14 -22.53 13.64
CA GLY A 221 2.99 -23.76 12.88
C GLY A 221 1.86 -23.67 11.85
N PRO A 222 0.62 -23.39 12.27
CA PRO A 222 -0.52 -23.21 11.39
C PRO A 222 -0.33 -22.05 10.41
N HIS A 223 -1.12 -22.04 9.34
CA HIS A 223 -1.13 -20.93 8.39
C HIS A 223 -2.27 -19.96 8.70
N LEU A 224 -1.97 -18.92 9.48
CA LEU A 224 -2.93 -17.87 9.80
C LEU A 224 -3.22 -16.93 8.61
N GLU A 225 -2.50 -17.06 7.50
CA GLU A 225 -2.72 -16.32 6.26
C GLU A 225 -3.72 -16.96 5.29
N HIS A 226 -4.07 -18.24 5.49
CA HIS A 226 -4.96 -19.00 4.61
C HIS A 226 -6.38 -19.06 5.18
N SER A 227 -7.40 -18.78 4.37
CA SER A 227 -8.80 -18.96 4.80
C SER A 227 -9.21 -20.43 4.70
N LEU A 228 -10.01 -20.90 5.64
CA LEU A 228 -10.59 -22.25 5.59
C LEU A 228 -11.57 -22.42 4.40
N ALA A 229 -12.12 -21.33 3.86
CA ALA A 229 -13.04 -21.37 2.71
C ALA A 229 -12.37 -21.83 1.41
N GLU A 230 -11.04 -21.83 1.37
CA GLU A 230 -10.25 -22.20 0.20
C GLU A 230 -9.87 -23.69 0.20
N ALA A 231 -10.26 -24.42 1.25
CA ALA A 231 -10.26 -25.88 1.31
C ALA A 231 -11.70 -26.39 1.16
N PRO A 232 -12.22 -26.54 -0.07
CA PRO A 232 -13.65 -26.77 -0.36
C PRO A 232 -14.27 -28.04 0.26
N SER A 233 -13.47 -28.89 0.90
CA SER A 233 -13.93 -30.05 1.68
C SER A 233 -14.28 -29.75 3.14
N LEU A 234 -14.21 -28.49 3.59
CA LEU A 234 -14.38 -28.08 5.00
C LEU A 234 -15.55 -27.08 5.08
N SER A 235 -16.76 -27.58 5.34
CA SER A 235 -18.05 -26.95 4.98
C SER A 235 -18.69 -25.98 5.97
N ASP A 236 -18.08 -25.68 7.11
CA ASP A 236 -18.61 -24.69 8.07
C ASP A 236 -17.70 -23.47 7.99
N LEU A 237 -18.18 -22.28 7.57
CA LEU A 237 -17.27 -21.22 7.05
C LEU A 237 -17.49 -19.76 7.52
N ALA A 238 -18.51 -19.44 8.33
CA ALA A 238 -18.87 -18.02 8.55
C ALA A 238 -18.10 -17.30 9.68
N ASP A 239 -17.82 -17.95 10.82
CA ASP A 239 -17.23 -17.27 12.01
C ASP A 239 -15.70 -17.38 12.11
N TRP A 240 -15.05 -18.19 11.26
CA TRP A 240 -13.65 -18.59 11.44
C TRP A 240 -12.62 -17.55 11.02
N ASP A 241 -12.85 -16.88 9.89
CA ASP A 241 -11.95 -15.84 9.39
C ASP A 241 -11.80 -14.70 10.40
N LYS A 242 -12.85 -14.43 11.19
CA LYS A 242 -12.83 -13.43 12.27
C LYS A 242 -11.86 -13.84 13.38
N HIS A 243 -11.93 -15.09 13.86
CA HIS A 243 -11.08 -15.59 14.94
C HIS A 243 -9.60 -15.68 14.53
N GLN A 244 -9.34 -16.20 13.34
CA GLN A 244 -7.98 -16.33 12.80
C GLN A 244 -7.33 -14.97 12.57
N ARG A 245 -8.06 -14.03 11.94
CA ARG A 245 -7.58 -12.66 11.73
C ARG A 245 -7.29 -11.99 13.07
N ARG A 246 -8.20 -12.14 14.04
CA ARG A 246 -8.07 -11.53 15.35
C ARG A 246 -6.90 -12.12 16.15
N LEU A 247 -6.60 -13.41 16.01
CA LEU A 247 -5.36 -13.99 16.55
C LEU A 247 -4.11 -13.37 15.91
N LEU A 248 -4.08 -13.23 14.58
CA LEU A 248 -2.96 -12.61 13.88
C LEU A 248 -2.78 -11.15 14.29
N GLU A 249 -3.88 -10.38 14.48
CA GLU A 249 -3.84 -9.02 15.03
C GLU A 249 -3.16 -9.02 16.41
N CYS A 250 -3.60 -9.89 17.32
CA CYS A 250 -3.01 -9.93 18.64
C CYS A 250 -1.52 -10.33 18.62
N ILE A 251 -1.12 -11.25 17.73
CA ILE A 251 0.29 -11.58 17.53
C ILE A 251 1.07 -10.33 17.07
N LEU A 252 0.62 -9.64 16.02
CA LEU A 252 1.31 -8.46 15.50
C LEU A 252 1.37 -7.31 16.52
N ALA A 253 0.27 -7.07 17.25
CA ALA A 253 0.22 -6.07 18.30
C ALA A 253 1.18 -6.40 19.45
N ARG A 254 1.25 -7.67 19.85
CA ARG A 254 2.17 -8.14 20.90
C ARG A 254 3.63 -8.10 20.46
N MET A 255 3.89 -8.29 19.17
CA MET A 255 5.20 -8.03 18.57
C MET A 255 5.54 -6.53 18.59
N GLY A 256 4.59 -5.64 18.87
CA GLY A 256 4.79 -4.19 18.99
C GLY A 256 4.58 -3.44 17.68
N LEU A 257 3.79 -3.99 16.75
CA LEU A 257 3.31 -3.26 15.58
C LEU A 257 2.03 -2.51 15.95
N THR A 258 1.96 -1.23 15.60
CA THR A 258 0.76 -0.44 15.81
C THR A 258 -0.26 -0.80 14.74
N LEU A 259 -1.30 -1.53 15.10
CA LEU A 259 -2.40 -1.86 14.21
C LEU A 259 -3.37 -0.70 14.09
N ASP A 260 -4.05 -0.60 12.95
CA ASP A 260 -5.25 0.22 12.90
C ASP A 260 -6.26 -0.26 13.96
N PRO A 261 -7.01 0.65 14.61
CA PRO A 261 -8.15 0.21 15.41
C PRO A 261 -8.98 -0.74 14.55
N PRO A 262 -9.60 -1.78 15.13
CA PRO A 262 -10.50 -2.64 14.37
C PRO A 262 -11.68 -1.80 13.90
N ALA A 263 -11.50 -1.06 12.81
CA ALA A 263 -12.58 -0.69 11.92
C ALA A 263 -13.24 -2.01 11.60
N SER A 264 -14.54 -2.07 11.82
CA SER A 264 -15.45 -3.14 11.44
C SER A 264 -15.19 -3.59 10.00
N PHE A 265 -14.17 -4.43 9.81
CA PHE A 265 -13.81 -5.06 8.55
C PHE A 265 -14.21 -6.51 8.73
N TYR A 266 -15.52 -6.74 8.60
CA TYR A 266 -16.00 -8.01 8.11
C TYR A 266 -15.36 -8.21 6.74
N MET A 267 -14.69 -9.32 6.51
CA MET A 267 -14.18 -9.72 5.19
C MET A 267 -15.30 -10.07 4.19
N ASN A 268 -16.52 -9.56 4.42
CA ASN A 268 -17.65 -9.50 3.48
C ASN A 268 -18.11 -8.05 3.20
N GLU A 269 -17.53 -7.04 3.86
CA GLU A 269 -17.45 -5.62 3.51
C GLU A 269 -16.74 -5.41 2.18
N THR A 270 -17.42 -5.78 1.12
CA THR A 270 -17.05 -5.52 -0.25
C THR A 270 -16.72 -3.99 -0.35
N GLN A 271 -15.43 -3.65 -0.53
CA GLN A 271 -14.92 -2.27 -0.40
C GLN A 271 -15.45 -1.37 -1.51
N LYS A 272 -16.37 -0.50 -1.14
CA LYS A 272 -17.03 0.40 -2.07
C LYS A 272 -16.39 1.79 -2.13
N SER A 273 -16.34 2.38 -3.32
CA SER A 273 -15.91 3.76 -3.49
C SER A 273 -16.96 4.77 -3.01
N ASP A 274 -16.48 5.85 -2.40
CA ASP A 274 -17.28 7.04 -2.19
C ASP A 274 -17.62 7.72 -3.54
N PRO A 275 -18.68 8.53 -3.57
CA PRO A 275 -19.05 9.28 -4.77
C PRO A 275 -17.91 10.19 -5.25
N LEU A 276 -17.78 10.32 -6.56
CA LEU A 276 -16.90 11.30 -7.19
C LEU A 276 -17.64 12.63 -7.30
N VAL A 277 -17.20 13.62 -6.54
CA VAL A 277 -17.71 14.99 -6.58
C VAL A 277 -16.96 15.79 -7.63
N LEU A 278 -17.65 16.25 -8.66
CA LEU A 278 -17.10 17.11 -9.70
C LEU A 278 -17.05 18.55 -9.21
N SER A 279 -15.82 19.05 -9.09
CA SER A 279 -15.50 20.42 -8.77
C SER A 279 -15.02 21.20 -9.97
N ILE A 280 -15.52 22.42 -10.14
CA ILE A 280 -15.19 23.26 -11.29
C ILE A 280 -15.02 24.72 -10.84
N ILE A 281 -14.05 25.42 -11.42
CA ILE A 281 -13.97 26.88 -11.33
C ILE A 281 -15.23 27.48 -12.01
N PRO A 282 -16.13 28.17 -11.28
CA PRO A 282 -17.43 28.58 -11.83
C PRO A 282 -17.34 29.43 -13.10
N GLU A 283 -16.36 30.33 -13.19
CA GLU A 283 -16.17 31.20 -14.36
C GLU A 283 -15.71 30.43 -15.62
N LEU A 284 -15.29 29.17 -15.45
CA LEU A 284 -14.80 28.27 -16.49
C LEU A 284 -15.65 26.99 -16.56
N ALA A 285 -16.85 27.01 -15.97
CA ALA A 285 -17.76 25.86 -15.94
C ALA A 285 -18.06 25.38 -17.35
N ASN A 286 -17.60 24.17 -17.65
CA ASN A 286 -17.92 23.47 -18.89
C ASN A 286 -18.17 22.00 -18.59
N THR A 287 -19.45 21.66 -18.45
CA THR A 287 -19.96 20.31 -18.22
C THR A 287 -20.44 19.65 -19.52
N ALA A 288 -20.11 20.21 -20.69
CA ALA A 288 -20.54 19.64 -21.98
C ALA A 288 -20.04 18.21 -22.18
N TRP A 289 -18.89 17.86 -21.59
CA TRP A 289 -18.37 16.49 -21.62
C TRP A 289 -19.30 15.49 -20.94
N ILE A 290 -19.99 15.87 -19.86
CA ILE A 290 -21.01 15.04 -19.19
C ILE A 290 -22.17 14.79 -20.15
N SER A 291 -22.72 15.86 -20.74
CA SER A 291 -23.84 15.74 -21.68
C SER A 291 -23.48 14.88 -22.89
N ASN A 292 -22.25 15.01 -23.41
CA ASN A 292 -21.75 14.18 -24.51
C ASN A 292 -21.57 12.71 -24.09
N LEU A 293 -21.04 12.45 -22.90
CA LEU A 293 -20.91 11.10 -22.35
C LEU A 293 -22.28 10.43 -22.21
N VAL A 294 -23.24 11.13 -21.62
CA VAL A 294 -24.64 10.67 -21.47
C VAL A 294 -25.29 10.40 -22.81
N ARG A 295 -25.17 11.32 -23.77
CA ARG A 295 -25.77 11.14 -25.10
C ARG A 295 -25.19 9.92 -25.82
N THR A 296 -23.92 9.61 -25.58
CA THR A 296 -23.20 8.54 -26.31
C THR A 296 -23.39 7.18 -25.66
N TYR A 297 -23.39 7.10 -24.31
CA TYR A 297 -23.36 5.83 -23.57
C TYR A 297 -24.33 5.76 -22.39
N GLY A 298 -25.13 6.79 -22.16
CA GLY A 298 -26.04 6.86 -21.03
C GLY A 298 -27.23 5.93 -21.21
N GLU A 299 -27.47 5.09 -20.21
CA GLU A 299 -28.63 4.21 -20.12
C GLU A 299 -29.35 4.49 -18.80
N THR A 300 -30.67 4.58 -18.83
CA THR A 300 -31.46 4.73 -17.60
C THR A 300 -31.55 3.38 -16.88
N THR A 301 -31.03 3.33 -15.66
CA THR A 301 -31.07 2.12 -14.84
C THR A 301 -32.46 1.91 -14.25
N ALA A 302 -33.00 0.70 -14.36
CA ALA A 302 -34.31 0.37 -13.81
C ALA A 302 -34.35 0.44 -12.27
N GLU A 303 -33.22 0.14 -11.62
CA GLU A 303 -33.08 0.08 -10.15
C GLU A 303 -33.10 1.45 -9.50
N THR A 304 -32.40 2.44 -10.08
CA THR A 304 -32.26 3.78 -9.47
C THR A 304 -33.01 4.87 -10.23
N GLY A 305 -33.42 4.61 -11.48
CA GLY A 305 -33.98 5.62 -12.39
C GLY A 305 -32.96 6.64 -12.89
N LEU A 306 -31.68 6.50 -12.51
CA LEU A 306 -30.61 7.40 -12.92
C LEU A 306 -30.00 6.97 -14.26
N VAL A 307 -29.45 7.94 -14.97
CA VAL A 307 -28.58 7.70 -16.12
C VAL A 307 -27.26 7.14 -15.62
N SER A 308 -26.88 5.97 -16.11
CA SER A 308 -25.61 5.33 -15.82
C SER A 308 -24.83 5.06 -17.10
N VAL A 309 -23.51 5.10 -16.98
CA VAL A 309 -22.57 4.76 -18.05
C VAL A 309 -21.80 3.53 -17.60
N LYS A 310 -22.11 2.38 -18.19
CA LYS A 310 -21.39 1.13 -17.93
C LYS A 310 -20.07 1.11 -18.70
N ASP A 311 -18.95 1.00 -18.01
CA ASP A 311 -17.61 0.93 -18.58
C ASP A 311 -16.94 -0.42 -18.27
N THR A 312 -15.63 -0.52 -18.49
CA THR A 312 -14.88 -1.78 -18.47
C THR A 312 -14.70 -2.33 -17.06
N VAL A 313 -14.41 -1.45 -16.10
CA VAL A 313 -14.18 -1.84 -14.68
C VAL A 313 -15.28 -1.32 -13.77
N ASN A 314 -15.82 -0.15 -14.08
CA ASN A 314 -16.85 0.50 -13.27
C ASN A 314 -18.07 0.88 -14.11
N SER A 315 -19.20 1.09 -13.44
CA SER A 315 -20.32 1.84 -13.98
C SER A 315 -20.37 3.20 -13.29
N PHE A 316 -20.82 4.24 -13.98
CA PHE A 316 -20.88 5.59 -13.44
C PHE A 316 -22.29 6.15 -13.49
N SER A 317 -22.95 6.23 -12.34
CA SER A 317 -24.28 6.85 -12.25
C SER A 317 -24.16 8.35 -12.08
N LEU A 318 -24.76 9.11 -12.99
CA LEU A 318 -24.64 10.57 -12.97
C LEU A 318 -25.77 11.19 -12.16
N VAL A 319 -25.40 11.98 -11.16
CA VAL A 319 -26.32 12.57 -10.19
C VAL A 319 -26.15 14.08 -10.20
N ALA A 320 -27.12 14.76 -10.80
CA ALA A 320 -27.15 16.21 -10.83
C ALA A 320 -27.60 16.75 -9.45
N CYS A 321 -26.81 17.64 -8.86
CA CYS A 321 -27.22 18.40 -7.69
C CYS A 321 -28.28 19.42 -8.07
N LYS A 322 -29.27 19.57 -7.19
CA LYS A 322 -30.17 20.73 -7.25
C LYS A 322 -29.77 21.82 -6.25
N ASP A 323 -29.17 21.45 -5.12
CA ASP A 323 -28.69 22.38 -4.11
C ASP A 323 -27.25 22.03 -3.69
N PRO A 324 -26.25 22.71 -4.26
CA PRO A 324 -24.85 22.47 -3.93
C PRO A 324 -24.51 22.74 -2.47
N SER A 325 -25.32 23.47 -1.70
CA SER A 325 -25.06 23.83 -0.30
C SER A 325 -25.50 22.77 0.71
N HIS A 326 -26.52 21.98 0.36
CA HIS A 326 -27.03 20.85 1.14
C HIS A 326 -27.18 19.63 0.22
N TRP A 327 -26.17 18.77 0.25
CA TRP A 327 -26.14 17.58 -0.58
C TRP A 327 -26.27 16.33 0.29
N GLU A 328 -27.48 15.78 0.37
CA GLU A 328 -27.76 14.46 0.92
C GLU A 328 -27.63 13.41 -0.20
N PHE A 329 -26.70 12.46 -0.04
CA PHE A 329 -26.50 11.38 -0.99
C PHE A 329 -26.39 10.04 -0.27
N ASP A 330 -27.36 9.16 -0.53
CA ASP A 330 -27.37 7.82 0.00
C ASP A 330 -26.56 6.89 -0.92
N ASN A 331 -25.29 6.71 -0.58
CA ASN A 331 -24.43 5.81 -1.33
C ASN A 331 -24.88 4.34 -1.19
N SER A 332 -25.69 3.94 -0.19
CA SER A 332 -26.04 2.52 0.02
C SER A 332 -26.83 1.89 -1.14
N LYS A 333 -27.45 2.70 -2.01
CA LYS A 333 -28.27 2.25 -3.15
C LYS A 333 -27.49 1.75 -4.36
N PHE A 334 -26.18 1.91 -4.37
CA PHE A 334 -25.32 1.50 -5.49
C PHE A 334 -24.57 0.22 -5.13
N ASP A 335 -24.20 -0.59 -6.10
CA ASP A 335 -23.24 -1.67 -5.86
C ASP A 335 -21.79 -1.12 -5.76
N GLU A 336 -20.80 -1.99 -5.61
CA GLU A 336 -19.41 -1.59 -5.47
C GLU A 336 -18.74 -1.07 -6.74
N LEU A 337 -19.21 -1.58 -7.90
CA LEU A 337 -18.65 -1.26 -9.20
C LEU A 337 -19.28 0.01 -9.77
N ASN A 338 -20.48 0.37 -9.29
CA ASN A 338 -21.22 1.55 -9.66
C ASN A 338 -20.80 2.75 -8.79
N ILE A 339 -19.97 3.62 -9.36
CA ILE A 339 -19.44 4.82 -8.72
C ILE A 339 -20.31 6.03 -9.11
N PRO A 340 -21.02 6.65 -8.17
CA PRO A 340 -21.80 7.85 -8.47
C PRO A 340 -20.89 9.03 -8.79
N ILE A 341 -21.21 9.78 -9.85
CA ILE A 341 -20.59 11.07 -10.16
C ILE A 341 -21.59 12.18 -9.82
N LEU A 342 -21.27 12.91 -8.76
CA LEU A 342 -22.04 14.03 -8.24
C LEU A 342 -21.57 15.30 -8.95
N TYR A 343 -22.46 16.03 -9.63
CA TYR A 343 -22.10 17.29 -10.28
C TYR A 343 -23.20 18.34 -10.16
N SER A 344 -22.84 19.63 -10.16
CA SER A 344 -23.78 20.74 -10.33
C SER A 344 -23.63 21.36 -11.71
N ALA A 345 -24.74 21.84 -12.29
CA ALA A 345 -24.75 22.47 -13.60
C ALA A 345 -23.97 23.81 -13.62
N ASP A 346 -23.95 24.52 -12.50
CA ASP A 346 -23.24 25.79 -12.30
C ASP A 346 -21.79 25.61 -11.77
N GLY A 347 -21.38 24.37 -11.50
CA GLY A 347 -20.07 24.03 -10.96
C GLY A 347 -19.89 24.32 -9.46
N ALA A 348 -20.93 24.78 -8.75
CA ALA A 348 -20.88 25.03 -7.31
C ALA A 348 -20.92 23.73 -6.50
N ILE A 349 -20.36 23.77 -5.27
CA ILE A 349 -20.18 22.60 -4.39
C ILE A 349 -20.23 22.99 -2.92
N SER A 350 -20.68 22.08 -2.06
CA SER A 350 -20.56 22.19 -0.60
C SER A 350 -19.18 21.70 -0.15
N PRO A 351 -18.43 22.50 0.65
CA PRO A 351 -17.18 22.09 1.27
C PRO A 351 -17.27 20.82 2.13
N GLN A 352 -18.48 20.42 2.55
CA GLN A 352 -18.71 19.26 3.42
C GLN A 352 -18.27 17.93 2.78
N HIS A 353 -18.28 17.84 1.45
CA HIS A 353 -17.92 16.62 0.72
C HIS A 353 -16.44 16.55 0.35
N THR A 354 -15.67 17.62 0.59
CA THR A 354 -14.23 17.68 0.36
C THR A 354 -13.51 18.07 1.65
N ASP A 355 -13.95 17.50 2.78
CA ASP A 355 -13.52 17.82 4.15
C ASP A 355 -12.00 17.74 4.40
N THR A 356 -11.31 16.94 3.60
CA THR A 356 -9.86 16.70 3.67
C THR A 356 -9.07 17.37 2.53
N PHE A 357 -9.77 18.01 1.58
CA PHE A 357 -9.18 18.81 0.50
C PHE A 357 -10.13 19.96 0.11
N THR A 358 -9.82 21.20 0.44
CA THR A 358 -10.71 22.34 0.22
C THR A 358 -10.64 22.85 -1.23
N ALA A 359 -11.69 22.57 -2.02
CA ALA A 359 -11.80 22.98 -3.43
C ALA A 359 -11.54 24.47 -3.67
N ASN A 360 -12.15 25.34 -2.85
CA ASN A 360 -12.02 26.79 -2.98
C ASN A 360 -10.58 27.25 -2.77
N THR A 361 -9.92 26.78 -1.71
CA THR A 361 -8.51 27.08 -1.41
C THR A 361 -7.60 26.61 -2.54
N PHE A 362 -7.84 25.42 -3.11
CA PHE A 362 -7.11 24.95 -4.28
C PHE A 362 -7.29 25.89 -5.50
N PHE A 363 -8.53 26.28 -5.82
CA PHE A 363 -8.78 27.16 -6.96
C PHE A 363 -8.21 28.56 -6.78
N GLU A 364 -8.20 29.10 -5.55
CA GLU A 364 -7.55 30.37 -5.23
C GLU A 364 -6.04 30.31 -5.50
N HIS A 365 -5.36 29.26 -5.00
CA HIS A 365 -3.94 29.04 -5.28
C HIS A 365 -3.67 28.84 -6.77
N LEU A 366 -4.50 28.07 -7.47
CA LEU A 366 -4.36 27.82 -8.90
C LEU A 366 -4.47 29.12 -9.72
N LYS A 367 -5.46 29.97 -9.41
CA LYS A 367 -5.64 31.29 -10.05
C LYS A 367 -4.44 32.20 -9.77
N ALA A 368 -3.94 32.23 -8.54
CA ALA A 368 -2.79 33.04 -8.16
C ALA A 368 -1.50 32.62 -8.88
N ASP A 369 -1.19 31.32 -8.89
CA ASP A 369 0.01 30.78 -9.57
C ASP A 369 -0.05 31.01 -11.09
N ARG A 370 -1.22 30.83 -11.72
CA ARG A 370 -1.38 31.13 -13.16
C ARG A 370 -1.09 32.58 -13.48
N LYS A 371 -1.57 33.51 -12.64
CA LYS A 371 -1.28 34.94 -12.79
C LYS A 371 0.22 35.21 -12.64
N GLN A 372 0.87 34.62 -11.64
CA GLN A 372 2.32 34.75 -11.43
C GLN A 372 3.13 34.22 -12.62
N LEU A 373 2.73 33.07 -13.18
CA LEU A 373 3.39 32.42 -14.31
C LEU A 373 2.96 32.97 -15.68
N GLN A 374 2.10 33.99 -15.71
CA GLN A 374 1.57 34.62 -16.93
C GLN A 374 0.90 33.62 -17.88
N LEU A 375 0.20 32.63 -17.34
CA LEU A 375 -0.55 31.64 -18.11
C LEU A 375 -1.88 32.28 -18.59
N THR A 376 -2.00 32.51 -19.90
CA THR A 376 -3.15 33.21 -20.51
C THR A 376 -4.36 32.29 -20.74
N SER A 377 -5.55 32.89 -20.87
CA SER A 377 -6.85 32.20 -20.91
C SER A 377 -7.11 31.31 -22.13
N SER A 378 -6.25 31.33 -23.16
CA SER A 378 -6.32 30.50 -24.38
C SER A 378 -5.49 29.20 -24.29
N SER A 379 -4.77 28.98 -23.19
CA SER A 379 -3.92 27.80 -22.97
C SER A 379 -4.65 26.65 -22.26
N GLN A 380 -4.04 25.45 -22.22
CA GLN A 380 -4.64 24.28 -21.57
C GLN A 380 -4.71 24.48 -20.05
N LYS A 381 -5.92 24.62 -19.49
CA LYS A 381 -6.12 24.97 -18.08
C LYS A 381 -6.19 23.72 -17.18
N PHE A 382 -5.03 23.13 -16.87
CA PHE A 382 -4.92 21.96 -16.00
C PHE A 382 -5.46 22.20 -14.58
N GLY A 383 -6.30 21.30 -14.06
CA GLY A 383 -6.91 21.45 -12.74
C GLY A 383 -8.04 22.48 -12.66
N THR A 384 -8.55 23.01 -13.78
CA THR A 384 -9.78 23.84 -13.76
C THR A 384 -11.01 23.05 -13.33
N GLN A 385 -10.98 21.73 -13.50
CA GLN A 385 -11.99 20.81 -12.99
C GLN A 385 -11.29 19.63 -12.32
N PHE A 386 -11.89 19.09 -11.26
CA PHE A 386 -11.45 17.85 -10.66
C PHE A 386 -12.60 17.00 -10.14
N LEU A 387 -12.44 15.68 -10.20
CA LEU A 387 -13.28 14.70 -9.50
C LEU A 387 -12.62 14.37 -8.17
N TYR A 388 -13.35 14.49 -7.07
CA TYR A 388 -12.85 14.16 -5.73
C TYR A 388 -13.67 13.03 -5.12
N ALA A 389 -13.01 12.04 -4.52
CA ALA A 389 -13.65 11.08 -3.61
C ALA A 389 -12.92 11.04 -2.28
N LYS A 390 -13.64 10.85 -1.18
CA LYS A 390 -13.01 10.66 0.14
C LYS A 390 -12.22 9.36 0.17
N SER A 391 -12.83 8.25 -0.26
CA SER A 391 -12.18 6.96 -0.44
C SER A 391 -12.54 6.32 -1.79
N THR A 392 -11.57 5.76 -2.49
CA THR A 392 -11.81 5.01 -3.74
C THR A 392 -10.77 3.91 -3.97
N SER A 393 -10.97 3.05 -4.98
CA SER A 393 -10.02 1.99 -5.31
C SER A 393 -8.67 2.57 -5.75
N SER A 394 -8.67 3.26 -6.90
CA SER A 394 -7.54 4.05 -7.36
C SER A 394 -7.98 5.13 -8.35
N THR A 395 -7.49 6.35 -8.18
CA THR A 395 -7.67 7.46 -9.13
C THR A 395 -7.09 7.10 -10.50
N GLN A 396 -5.98 6.35 -10.53
CA GLN A 396 -5.36 5.86 -11.76
C GLN A 396 -6.29 4.88 -12.48
N THR A 397 -6.86 3.91 -11.74
CA THR A 397 -7.79 2.93 -12.33
C THR A 397 -9.06 3.59 -12.88
N ILE A 398 -9.63 4.56 -12.14
CA ILE A 398 -10.81 5.31 -12.58
C ILE A 398 -10.54 5.94 -13.96
N LEU A 399 -9.41 6.61 -14.15
CA LEU A 399 -9.11 7.31 -15.41
C LEU A 399 -8.53 6.41 -16.52
N GLU A 400 -7.76 5.38 -16.17
CA GLU A 400 -7.04 4.55 -17.15
C GLU A 400 -7.87 3.38 -17.68
N LYS A 401 -8.68 2.75 -16.83
CA LYS A 401 -9.38 1.50 -17.17
C LYS A 401 -10.82 1.69 -17.60
N ASN A 402 -11.37 2.89 -17.45
CA ASN A 402 -12.73 3.19 -17.87
C ASN A 402 -12.67 4.05 -19.14
N TYR A 403 -12.55 3.37 -20.30
CA TYR A 403 -12.27 4.01 -21.58
C TYR A 403 -13.40 4.95 -22.03
N LYS A 404 -14.66 4.59 -21.81
CA LYS A 404 -15.81 5.44 -22.21
C LYS A 404 -15.79 6.75 -21.45
N LEU A 405 -15.53 6.70 -20.14
CA LEU A 405 -15.35 7.87 -19.31
C LEU A 405 -14.11 8.66 -19.77
N SER A 406 -12.95 8.01 -19.82
CA SER A 406 -11.65 8.62 -20.09
C SER A 406 -11.61 9.44 -21.39
N THR A 407 -12.20 8.94 -22.48
CA THR A 407 -12.19 9.62 -23.79
C THR A 407 -13.08 10.86 -23.84
N HIS A 408 -14.03 10.98 -22.91
CA HIS A 408 -14.92 12.13 -22.82
C HIS A 408 -14.40 13.20 -21.86
N LEU A 409 -13.55 12.83 -20.90
CA LEU A 409 -13.01 13.78 -19.94
C LEU A 409 -12.16 14.85 -20.64
N PRO A 410 -12.26 16.12 -20.22
CA PRO A 410 -11.43 17.17 -20.79
C PRO A 410 -9.97 17.00 -20.37
N SER A 411 -9.05 17.24 -21.32
CA SER A 411 -7.61 17.29 -21.06
C SER A 411 -7.31 18.27 -19.91
N GLY A 412 -6.57 17.79 -18.91
CA GLY A 412 -6.26 18.55 -17.69
C GLY A 412 -7.20 18.30 -16.52
N LEU A 413 -8.25 17.48 -16.65
CA LEU A 413 -9.08 17.10 -15.51
C LEU A 413 -8.29 16.21 -14.55
N VAL A 414 -8.42 16.51 -13.26
CA VAL A 414 -7.76 15.78 -12.18
C VAL A 414 -8.78 14.89 -11.46
N CYS A 415 -8.41 13.65 -11.12
CA CYS A 415 -9.13 12.80 -10.19
C CYS A 415 -8.29 12.67 -8.92
N LEU A 416 -8.81 13.15 -7.79
CA LEU A 416 -8.15 13.18 -6.49
C LEU A 416 -8.91 12.29 -5.50
N ALA A 417 -8.17 11.68 -4.58
CA ALA A 417 -8.80 10.98 -3.46
C ALA A 417 -8.00 11.17 -2.18
N SER A 418 -8.70 11.36 -1.05
CA SER A 418 -8.02 11.40 0.25
C SER A 418 -7.49 10.03 0.65
N HIS A 419 -8.20 8.97 0.24
CA HIS A 419 -7.78 7.61 0.48
C HIS A 419 -7.96 6.69 -0.75
N GLN A 420 -6.93 5.91 -1.07
CA GLN A 420 -6.95 4.84 -2.09
C GLN A 420 -6.74 3.48 -1.43
N TYR A 421 -7.73 2.60 -1.48
CA TYR A 421 -7.61 1.25 -0.91
C TYR A 421 -6.89 0.24 -1.82
N SER A 422 -6.77 0.55 -3.11
CA SER A 422 -6.05 -0.24 -4.13
C SER A 422 -5.11 0.65 -4.94
N GLY A 423 -4.43 1.60 -4.28
CA GLY A 423 -3.50 2.54 -4.90
C GLY A 423 -2.41 1.83 -5.70
N ARG A 424 -2.13 2.32 -6.93
CA ARG A 424 -1.23 1.65 -7.88
C ARG A 424 0.13 2.33 -7.96
N GLY A 425 1.19 1.51 -8.01
CA GLY A 425 2.53 1.89 -8.41
C GLY A 425 2.95 1.21 -9.72
N ARG A 426 4.23 1.31 -10.09
CA ARG A 426 4.77 0.62 -11.27
C ARG A 426 4.87 -0.90 -11.02
N GLY A 427 4.55 -1.69 -12.05
CA GLY A 427 4.61 -3.14 -11.98
C GLY A 427 3.61 -3.69 -10.97
N ALA A 428 4.08 -4.55 -10.06
CA ALA A 428 3.27 -5.11 -8.97
C ALA A 428 3.25 -4.24 -7.69
N ASN A 429 3.90 -3.07 -7.71
CA ASN A 429 3.95 -2.20 -6.53
C ASN A 429 2.60 -1.51 -6.30
N SER A 430 2.27 -1.28 -5.02
CA SER A 430 1.10 -0.51 -4.59
C SER A 430 1.53 0.82 -3.98
N TRP A 431 0.72 1.86 -4.19
CA TRP A 431 0.87 3.12 -3.47
C TRP A 431 0.16 3.03 -2.11
N VAL A 432 0.86 3.34 -1.03
CA VAL A 432 0.28 3.38 0.32
C VAL A 432 -0.32 4.77 0.54
N SER A 433 -1.63 4.79 0.68
CA SER A 433 -2.43 6.01 0.84
C SER A 433 -2.61 6.36 2.32
N GLN A 434 -1.61 6.98 2.94
CA GLN A 434 -1.75 7.48 4.32
C GLN A 434 -2.53 8.80 4.35
N ASP A 435 -3.19 9.09 5.47
CA ASP A 435 -3.81 10.40 5.69
C ASP A 435 -2.75 11.50 5.57
N GLY A 436 -3.04 12.53 4.78
CA GLY A 436 -2.09 13.62 4.49
C GLY A 436 -1.17 13.38 3.27
N CYS A 437 -1.30 12.25 2.57
CA CYS A 437 -0.71 12.10 1.24
C CYS A 437 -1.53 12.87 0.18
N LEU A 438 -0.85 13.61 -0.69
CA LEU A 438 -1.44 14.13 -1.93
C LEU A 438 -1.38 13.04 -3.00
N GLN A 439 -2.54 12.54 -3.41
CA GLN A 439 -2.64 11.49 -4.43
C GLN A 439 -3.72 11.80 -5.46
N PHE A 440 -3.33 11.80 -6.72
CA PHE A 440 -4.23 12.15 -7.81
C PHE A 440 -3.77 11.54 -9.12
N SER A 441 -4.67 11.52 -10.09
CA SER A 441 -4.36 11.20 -11.48
C SER A 441 -4.94 12.28 -12.37
N MET A 442 -4.25 12.64 -13.45
CA MET A 442 -4.70 13.65 -14.42
C MET A 442 -4.79 13.04 -15.80
N THR A 443 -5.87 13.33 -16.53
CA THR A 443 -5.97 12.98 -17.95
C THR A 443 -5.35 14.08 -18.82
N LEU A 444 -4.66 13.69 -19.89
CA LEU A 444 -4.01 14.57 -20.86
C LEU A 444 -4.15 14.00 -22.26
N HIS A 445 -4.74 14.76 -23.17
CA HIS A 445 -4.83 14.39 -24.58
C HIS A 445 -3.64 14.97 -25.34
N HIS A 446 -2.76 14.10 -25.84
CA HIS A 446 -1.50 14.47 -26.47
C HIS A 446 -1.44 13.98 -27.93
N ARG A 447 -1.00 14.83 -28.86
CA ARG A 447 -1.00 14.52 -30.30
C ARG A 447 0.27 13.81 -30.78
N ASP A 448 1.45 14.24 -30.33
CA ASP A 448 2.72 13.73 -30.86
C ASP A 448 3.24 12.53 -30.07
N GLY A 449 3.03 11.33 -30.60
CA GLY A 449 3.50 10.09 -29.97
C GLY A 449 5.00 10.01 -29.73
N ARG A 450 5.81 10.71 -30.55
CA ARG A 450 7.27 10.73 -30.38
C ARG A 450 7.69 11.47 -29.12
N SER A 451 6.84 12.37 -28.63
CA SER A 451 7.13 13.22 -27.49
C SER A 451 6.37 12.83 -26.21
N ALA A 452 5.36 11.96 -26.34
CA ALA A 452 4.59 11.39 -25.22
C ALA A 452 5.49 10.71 -24.15
N VAL A 453 6.58 10.07 -24.56
CA VAL A 453 7.54 9.42 -23.64
C VAL A 453 8.18 10.40 -22.66
N PHE A 454 8.23 11.69 -23.00
CA PHE A 454 8.86 12.70 -22.16
C PHE A 454 7.93 13.29 -21.09
N LEU A 455 6.62 13.02 -21.18
CA LEU A 455 5.63 13.57 -20.25
C LEU A 455 5.89 13.14 -18.81
N GLN A 456 6.37 11.91 -18.59
CA GLN A 456 6.75 11.45 -17.26
C GLN A 456 7.89 12.28 -16.66
N TYR A 457 8.92 12.59 -17.45
CA TYR A 457 10.05 13.39 -16.97
C TYR A 457 9.62 14.82 -16.71
N LEU A 458 8.82 15.39 -17.62
CA LEU A 458 8.29 16.73 -17.50
C LEU A 458 7.44 16.87 -16.23
N PHE A 459 6.63 15.86 -15.93
CA PHE A 459 5.83 15.86 -14.72
C PHE A 459 6.69 15.68 -13.46
N GLY A 460 7.71 14.81 -13.48
CA GLY A 460 8.67 14.67 -12.37
C GLY A 460 9.40 15.97 -12.03
N LEU A 461 9.79 16.72 -13.06
CA LEU A 461 10.35 18.06 -12.89
C LEU A 461 9.32 19.03 -12.31
N ALA A 462 8.09 19.02 -12.83
CA ALA A 462 7.03 19.89 -12.31
C ALA A 462 6.71 19.64 -10.82
N VAL A 463 6.82 18.39 -10.35
CA VAL A 463 6.66 18.08 -8.91
C VAL A 463 7.78 18.70 -8.08
N ALA A 464 9.04 18.47 -8.46
CA ALA A 464 10.20 18.96 -7.72
C ALA A 464 10.33 20.50 -7.82
N GLU A 465 10.33 21.05 -9.04
CA GLU A 465 10.40 22.49 -9.29
C GLU A 465 9.20 23.24 -8.73
N GLY A 466 8.00 22.63 -8.81
CA GLY A 466 6.79 23.24 -8.30
C GLY A 466 6.94 23.62 -6.83
N ILE A 467 7.31 22.66 -5.98
CA ILE A 467 7.46 22.88 -4.55
C ILE A 467 8.62 23.84 -4.25
N CYS A 468 9.79 23.62 -4.85
CA CYS A 468 10.98 24.46 -4.60
C CYS A 468 10.82 25.90 -5.13
N SER A 469 9.90 26.16 -6.05
CA SER A 469 9.63 27.50 -6.58
C SER A 469 8.57 28.27 -5.80
N ILE A 470 8.02 27.69 -4.73
CA ILE A 470 7.23 28.44 -3.75
C ILE A 470 8.20 29.37 -2.99
N GLU A 471 7.80 30.62 -2.82
CA GLU A 471 8.61 31.64 -2.12
C GLU A 471 9.00 31.15 -0.72
N GLY A 472 10.31 31.11 -0.45
CA GLY A 472 10.88 30.63 0.82
C GLY A 472 11.28 29.15 0.85
N TYR A 473 10.88 28.32 -0.14
CA TYR A 473 11.05 26.86 -0.11
C TYR A 473 12.14 26.32 -1.06
N SER A 474 12.93 27.20 -1.69
CA SER A 474 13.96 26.82 -2.67
C SER A 474 15.07 25.93 -2.10
N GLU A 475 15.30 26.02 -0.79
CA GLU A 475 16.33 25.24 -0.08
C GLU A 475 15.82 23.88 0.43
N ILE A 476 14.52 23.58 0.32
CA ILE A 476 13.98 22.28 0.74
C ILE A 476 14.55 21.18 -0.18
N PRO A 477 15.16 20.12 0.37
CA PRO A 477 16.04 19.23 -0.40
C PRO A 477 15.30 18.14 -1.19
N ILE A 478 14.26 18.49 -1.94
CA ILE A 478 13.51 17.58 -2.81
C ILE A 478 14.34 17.25 -4.06
N ARG A 479 14.29 16.00 -4.51
CA ARG A 479 15.07 15.46 -5.62
C ARG A 479 14.24 14.50 -6.46
N LEU A 480 14.56 14.39 -7.74
CA LEU A 480 14.01 13.39 -8.63
C LEU A 480 14.99 12.20 -8.72
N LYS A 481 14.54 11.02 -8.31
CA LYS A 481 15.22 9.77 -8.64
C LYS A 481 14.63 9.25 -9.93
N TRP A 482 15.46 9.29 -10.97
CA TRP A 482 15.07 8.94 -12.31
C TRP A 482 14.59 7.47 -12.38
N PRO A 483 13.53 7.15 -13.13
CA PRO A 483 12.76 8.03 -14.03
C PRO A 483 11.49 8.65 -13.44
N ASN A 484 11.06 8.28 -12.23
CA ASN A 484 9.68 8.52 -11.81
C ASN A 484 9.45 8.66 -10.29
N ASP A 485 10.51 8.67 -9.47
CA ASP A 485 10.34 8.71 -8.02
C ASP A 485 10.80 10.05 -7.45
N ILE A 486 10.06 10.55 -6.47
CA ILE A 486 10.41 11.78 -5.73
C ILE A 486 11.08 11.36 -4.43
N TYR A 487 12.25 11.91 -4.19
CA TYR A 487 13.09 11.67 -3.03
C TYR A 487 13.43 12.98 -2.35
N CYS A 488 13.99 12.89 -1.16
CA CYS A 488 14.62 14.01 -0.48
C CYS A 488 15.86 13.55 0.27
N TYR A 489 16.73 14.52 0.57
CA TYR A 489 17.74 14.31 1.59
C TYR A 489 17.21 14.70 2.96
N THR A 490 17.44 13.85 3.95
CA THR A 490 17.10 14.09 5.36
C THR A 490 18.26 13.60 6.23
N LYS A 491 18.25 13.91 7.53
CA LYS A 491 19.18 13.31 8.49
C LYS A 491 18.59 12.02 9.02
N ASP A 492 19.43 11.00 9.09
CA ASP A 492 19.12 9.80 9.83
C ASP A 492 19.08 10.12 11.34
N VAL A 493 18.03 9.64 12.01
CA VAL A 493 17.76 10.00 13.41
C VAL A 493 18.80 9.41 14.36
N GLU A 494 19.39 8.27 14.02
CA GLU A 494 20.34 7.56 14.88
C GLU A 494 21.78 8.00 14.62
N THR A 495 22.16 8.16 13.35
CA THR A 495 23.54 8.43 12.94
C THR A 495 23.82 9.90 12.66
N GLY A 496 22.78 10.73 12.49
CA GLY A 496 22.90 12.12 12.07
C GLY A 496 23.39 12.29 10.62
N THR A 497 23.59 11.20 9.89
CA THR A 497 24.14 11.22 8.53
C THR A 497 23.07 11.60 7.52
N LYS A 498 23.49 12.18 6.40
CA LYS A 498 22.60 12.56 5.31
C LYS A 498 22.18 11.31 4.54
N VAL A 499 20.89 10.98 4.59
CA VAL A 499 20.30 9.84 3.89
C VAL A 499 19.26 10.30 2.89
N LEU A 500 19.04 9.50 1.87
CA LEU A 500 18.05 9.77 0.85
C LEU A 500 16.80 8.91 1.07
N LYS A 501 15.63 9.53 1.22
CA LYS A 501 14.36 8.83 1.44
C LYS A 501 13.35 9.16 0.35
N LYS A 502 12.55 8.15 -0.04
CA LYS A 502 11.46 8.31 -1.00
C LYS A 502 10.29 9.03 -0.32
N ILE A 503 9.74 10.02 -0.98
CA ILE A 503 8.57 10.79 -0.53
C ILE A 503 7.45 10.81 -1.56
N GLY A 504 7.65 10.26 -2.76
CA GLY A 504 6.59 10.19 -3.76
C GLY A 504 6.96 9.36 -4.98
N GLY A 505 5.99 9.16 -5.85
CA GLY A 505 6.13 8.40 -7.09
C GLY A 505 5.13 8.84 -8.14
N ILE A 506 5.55 8.73 -9.40
CA ILE A 506 4.79 9.08 -10.59
C ILE A 506 4.56 7.81 -11.40
N LEU A 507 3.35 7.67 -11.92
CA LEU A 507 2.92 6.59 -12.80
C LEU A 507 2.25 7.18 -14.03
N VAL A 508 2.89 7.07 -15.19
CA VAL A 508 2.30 7.53 -16.45
C VAL A 508 1.93 6.34 -17.31
N ASN A 509 0.65 6.25 -17.67
CA ASN A 509 0.13 5.30 -18.64
C ASN A 509 -0.41 6.06 -19.83
N SER A 510 -0.28 5.50 -21.03
CA SER A 510 -0.86 6.07 -22.24
C SER A 510 -1.60 5.00 -23.03
N SER A 511 -2.68 5.40 -23.66
CA SER A 511 -3.40 4.62 -24.67
C SER A 511 -3.56 5.49 -25.91
N TYR A 512 -3.64 4.87 -27.09
CA TYR A 512 -3.81 5.60 -28.35
C TYR A 512 -5.21 5.34 -28.89
N MET A 513 -5.97 6.41 -29.13
CA MET A 513 -7.33 6.36 -29.66
C MET A 513 -7.62 7.61 -30.49
N ASP A 514 -8.29 7.45 -31.64
CA ASP A 514 -8.76 8.54 -32.51
C ASP A 514 -7.70 9.60 -32.87
N GLY A 515 -6.47 9.14 -33.14
CA GLY A 515 -5.37 10.04 -33.51
C GLY A 515 -4.70 10.76 -32.34
N LEU A 516 -5.08 10.44 -31.09
CA LEU A 516 -4.58 11.05 -29.86
C LEU A 516 -4.03 10.00 -28.89
N PHE A 517 -2.99 10.37 -28.17
CA PHE A 517 -2.55 9.66 -26.97
C PHE A 517 -3.35 10.19 -25.77
N ASN A 518 -4.18 9.34 -25.20
CA ASN A 518 -4.83 9.57 -23.92
C ASN A 518 -3.85 9.15 -22.83
N VAL A 519 -3.25 10.13 -22.18
CA VAL A 519 -2.21 9.95 -21.16
C VAL A 519 -2.84 10.17 -19.79
N VAL A 520 -2.69 9.19 -18.90
CA VAL A 520 -3.09 9.29 -17.50
C VAL A 520 -1.82 9.39 -16.65
N ILE A 521 -1.66 10.53 -16.00
CA ILE A 521 -0.52 10.85 -15.14
C ILE A 521 -0.97 10.73 -13.67
N GLY A 522 -0.61 9.63 -13.02
CA GLY A 522 -0.77 9.41 -11.59
C GLY A 522 0.41 9.96 -10.80
N CYS A 523 0.12 10.60 -9.66
CA CYS A 523 1.11 11.13 -8.74
C CYS A 523 0.67 10.85 -7.30
N GLY A 524 1.53 10.18 -6.53
CA GLY A 524 1.42 10.07 -5.09
C GLY A 524 2.59 10.78 -4.42
N LEU A 525 2.31 11.68 -3.48
CA LEU A 525 3.30 12.47 -2.77
C LEU A 525 2.94 12.56 -1.27
N ASN A 526 3.91 12.28 -0.42
CA ASN A 526 3.81 12.42 1.03
C ASN A 526 3.97 13.90 1.39
N VAL A 527 2.87 14.58 1.74
CA VAL A 527 2.90 16.04 2.02
C VAL A 527 2.79 16.32 3.50
N ALA A 528 1.76 15.80 4.16
CA ALA A 528 1.43 16.05 5.56
C ALA A 528 1.16 14.78 6.37
N ASN A 529 1.46 13.60 5.81
CA ASN A 529 1.29 12.33 6.49
C ASN A 529 2.25 12.16 7.67
N SER A 530 1.83 11.35 8.63
CA SER A 530 2.62 11.05 9.83
C SER A 530 3.69 9.97 9.57
N LEU A 531 4.60 9.80 10.53
CA LEU A 531 5.53 8.67 10.57
C LEU A 531 4.79 7.33 10.39
N PRO A 532 5.40 6.33 9.74
CA PRO A 532 6.86 6.15 9.60
C PRO A 532 7.43 6.44 8.20
N THR A 533 6.64 6.98 7.27
CA THR A 533 7.14 7.54 6.01
C THR A 533 7.43 9.02 6.21
N LEU A 534 8.31 9.57 5.38
CA LEU A 534 8.71 10.98 5.46
C LEU A 534 7.83 11.82 4.53
N SER A 535 7.40 12.98 5.02
CA SER A 535 6.58 13.94 4.28
C SER A 535 7.35 15.23 3.94
N VAL A 536 6.80 16.03 3.01
CA VAL A 536 7.33 17.38 2.72
C VAL A 536 7.28 18.28 3.97
N ASN A 537 6.24 18.18 4.78
CA ASN A 537 6.13 18.98 6.00
C ASN A 537 7.12 18.56 7.09
N ASP A 538 7.54 17.29 7.14
CA ASP A 538 8.65 16.86 8.00
C ASP A 538 9.97 17.52 7.57
N LEU A 539 10.21 17.65 6.26
CA LEU A 539 11.39 18.33 5.74
C LEU A 539 11.38 19.82 6.07
N ILE A 540 10.22 20.47 5.95
CA ILE A 540 10.06 21.89 6.32
C ILE A 540 10.35 22.07 7.81
N LYS A 541 9.85 21.18 8.66
CA LYS A 541 10.13 21.19 10.10
C LYS A 541 11.62 21.05 10.39
N GLN A 542 12.28 20.04 9.81
CA GLN A 542 13.73 19.84 9.97
C GLN A 542 14.53 21.05 9.47
N TYR A 543 14.15 21.62 8.34
CA TYR A 543 14.79 22.81 7.78
C TYR A 543 14.67 24.01 8.71
N ASN A 544 13.47 24.28 9.23
CA ASN A 544 13.25 25.34 10.21
C ASN A 544 14.10 25.16 11.48
N GLU A 545 14.19 23.93 11.99
CA GLU A 545 15.03 23.58 13.15
C GLU A 545 16.53 23.83 12.88
N GLU A 546 17.00 23.52 11.67
CA GLU A 546 18.41 23.67 11.28
C GLU A 546 18.83 25.11 10.99
N THR A 547 17.96 25.90 10.35
CA THR A 547 18.31 27.25 9.88
C THR A 547 17.76 28.35 10.78
N GLY A 548 16.94 28.02 11.77
CA GLY A 548 16.20 29.02 12.57
C GLY A 548 15.14 29.80 11.78
N LYS A 549 14.72 29.29 10.62
CA LYS A 549 13.63 29.89 9.82
C LYS A 549 12.28 29.42 10.37
N ASN A 550 11.19 30.05 9.91
CA ASN A 550 9.83 29.71 10.32
C ASN A 550 8.90 29.60 9.12
N LEU A 551 9.24 28.72 8.18
CA LEU A 551 8.38 28.42 7.03
C LEU A 551 7.13 27.68 7.51
N PRO A 552 5.91 28.09 7.09
CA PRO A 552 4.70 27.36 7.44
C PRO A 552 4.66 25.98 6.76
N PRO A 553 3.92 25.00 7.32
CA PRO A 553 3.67 23.75 6.61
C PRO A 553 2.86 24.02 5.34
N LEU A 554 3.10 23.22 4.30
CA LEU A 554 2.35 23.29 3.05
C LEU A 554 1.07 22.44 3.15
N THR A 555 -0.02 22.97 2.57
CA THR A 555 -1.29 22.25 2.43
C THR A 555 -1.34 21.45 1.13
N LEU A 556 -2.23 20.45 1.06
CA LEU A 556 -2.39 19.61 -0.14
C LEU A 556 -2.81 20.46 -1.35
N GLU A 557 -3.69 21.42 -1.13
CA GLU A 557 -4.22 22.37 -2.11
C GLU A 557 -3.11 23.24 -2.68
N ARG A 558 -2.25 23.80 -1.82
CA ARG A 558 -1.12 24.64 -2.24
C ARG A 558 -0.16 23.84 -3.10
N VAL A 559 0.18 22.61 -2.67
CA VAL A 559 1.11 21.73 -3.40
C VAL A 559 0.52 21.32 -4.75
N LEU A 560 -0.73 20.85 -4.79
CA LEU A 560 -1.36 20.43 -6.04
C LEU A 560 -1.47 21.58 -7.04
N ALA A 561 -1.94 22.75 -6.61
CA ALA A 561 -2.06 23.93 -7.47
C ALA A 561 -0.72 24.30 -8.08
N ARG A 562 0.35 24.24 -7.27
CA ARG A 562 1.68 24.59 -7.73
C ARG A 562 2.26 23.57 -8.71
N ILE A 563 2.07 22.27 -8.45
CA ILE A 563 2.49 21.21 -9.37
C ILE A 563 1.80 21.37 -10.73
N LEU A 564 0.48 21.55 -10.73
CA LEU A 564 -0.31 21.63 -11.96
C LEU A 564 0.03 22.85 -12.80
N THR A 565 0.20 24.02 -12.19
CA THR A 565 0.57 25.25 -12.92
C THR A 565 2.02 25.24 -13.42
N THR A 566 2.93 24.62 -12.67
CA THR A 566 4.31 24.39 -13.11
C THR A 566 4.31 23.46 -14.32
N PHE A 567 3.58 22.34 -14.24
CA PHE A 567 3.44 21.41 -15.35
C PHE A 567 2.77 22.05 -16.56
N GLU A 568 1.72 22.85 -16.37
CA GLU A 568 1.05 23.62 -17.42
C GLU A 568 2.05 24.52 -18.17
N SER A 569 2.84 25.32 -17.44
CA SER A 569 3.86 26.18 -18.03
C SER A 569 4.92 25.38 -18.81
N MET A 570 5.38 24.26 -18.24
CA MET A 570 6.36 23.38 -18.86
C MET A 570 5.82 22.71 -20.12
N TYR A 571 4.59 22.20 -20.07
CA TYR A 571 3.93 21.49 -21.16
C TYR A 571 3.65 22.40 -22.35
N LEU A 572 3.17 23.63 -22.11
CA LEU A 572 2.93 24.59 -23.19
C LEU A 572 4.23 24.95 -23.92
N LYS A 573 5.33 25.12 -23.19
CA LYS A 573 6.67 25.33 -23.80
C LYS A 573 7.14 24.09 -24.56
N PHE A 574 6.91 22.90 -24.00
CA PHE A 574 7.26 21.62 -24.61
C PHE A 574 6.53 21.40 -25.95
N LEU A 575 5.26 21.83 -26.07
CA LEU A 575 4.51 21.75 -27.33
C LEU A 575 5.11 22.61 -28.46
N VAL A 576 5.73 23.75 -28.14
CA VAL A 576 6.36 24.64 -29.12
C VAL A 576 7.75 24.13 -29.52
N SER A 577 8.52 23.61 -28.54
CA SER A 577 9.85 23.08 -28.79
C SER A 577 10.17 21.89 -27.89
N PRO A 578 9.92 20.66 -28.37
CA PRO A 578 10.15 19.44 -27.58
C PRO A 578 11.63 19.20 -27.24
N THR A 579 12.57 19.69 -28.06
CA THR A 579 14.02 19.39 -27.95
C THR A 579 14.81 20.39 -27.10
N LEU A 580 14.38 21.66 -27.02
CA LEU A 580 15.18 22.75 -26.42
C LEU A 580 15.31 22.71 -24.89
N ARG A 581 14.45 21.96 -24.18
CA ARG A 581 14.54 21.80 -22.71
C ARG A 581 15.00 20.43 -22.23
N LEU A 582 15.12 19.41 -23.07
CA LEU A 582 15.74 18.18 -22.62
C LEU A 582 17.27 18.41 -22.50
N ASN A 583 17.90 18.98 -23.54
CA ASN A 583 19.37 19.12 -23.63
C ASN A 583 20.00 20.00 -22.54
N ARG A 584 19.33 21.08 -22.09
CA ARG A 584 19.84 21.95 -21.00
C ARG A 584 19.83 21.25 -19.63
N PHE A 585 19.10 20.15 -19.51
CA PHE A 585 18.91 19.40 -18.26
C PHE A 585 19.74 18.12 -18.26
N TRP A 586 19.92 17.46 -19.41
CA TRP A 586 20.88 16.35 -19.56
C TRP A 586 22.33 16.76 -19.23
N SER A 587 22.73 18.01 -19.49
CA SER A 587 24.09 18.48 -19.22
C SER A 587 24.47 18.57 -17.72
N ASN A 588 23.51 18.52 -16.79
CA ASN A 588 23.76 18.53 -15.34
C ASN A 588 23.74 17.13 -14.69
N THR A 589 23.79 16.04 -15.49
CA THR A 589 23.47 14.67 -15.03
C THR A 589 24.61 13.65 -15.00
N THR A 590 25.88 14.04 -15.18
CA THR A 590 26.99 13.08 -15.14
C THR A 590 27.64 12.95 -13.77
N THR A 591 26.99 12.24 -12.85
CA THR A 591 27.66 11.46 -11.79
C THR A 591 26.82 10.22 -11.42
N GLY A 592 27.25 9.05 -11.89
CA GLY A 592 26.97 7.74 -11.26
C GLY A 592 25.50 7.39 -10.93
N GLY A 593 24.66 7.18 -11.94
CA GLY A 593 23.53 6.24 -11.88
C GLY A 593 22.33 6.52 -10.97
N TYR A 594 22.38 7.43 -9.99
CA TYR A 594 21.26 7.65 -9.07
C TYR A 594 21.15 9.12 -8.65
N ILE A 595 19.99 9.73 -8.96
CA ILE A 595 19.48 11.05 -8.53
C ILE A 595 20.09 12.27 -9.25
N VAL A 596 19.24 13.01 -9.97
CA VAL A 596 19.58 14.31 -10.57
C VAL A 596 18.33 15.19 -10.50
N THR A 597 18.32 16.42 -10.00
CA THR A 597 19.19 17.57 -10.31
C THR A 597 19.51 18.42 -9.07
N ASN A 598 20.74 18.96 -9.01
CA ASN A 598 20.99 20.21 -8.31
C ASN A 598 20.25 21.31 -9.08
N MET A 599 19.11 21.76 -8.57
CA MET A 599 18.48 23.00 -9.04
C MET A 599 18.83 24.10 -8.05
N CYS A 600 20.00 24.71 -8.24
CA CYS A 600 20.13 26.13 -7.92
C CYS A 600 19.48 26.89 -9.07
N ILE A 601 18.53 27.76 -8.72
CA ILE A 601 17.96 28.78 -9.62
C ILE A 601 19.09 29.70 -10.11
#